data_AF-A0AAW2WPN8-F1
#
_entry.id   AF-A0AAW2WPN8-F1
#
_cell.length_a   1.000
_cell.length_b   1.000
_cell.length_c   1.000
_cell.angle_alpha   90.00
_cell.angle_beta   90.00
_cell.angle_gamma   90.00
#
_symmetry.space_group_name_H-M   'P 1'
#
loop_
_entity.id
_entity.type
_entity.pdbx_description
1 polymer ?
#
loop_
_entity_poly.entity_id
_entity_poly.type
_entity_poly.pdbx_seq_one_letter_code
_entity_poly.pdbx_strand_id
1 'polypeptide(L)'
;MKRGSCPSSHRNHNKIGAKGNSSELLDDENNFMDRTDYMSNSSPLRIRLIKALLTLLEVSVPSEALHSSWTEDRRKTWGLELQNCSSIEGLLQILTQFEGAIKRDYLSADFETTEELLCYCDSSRGAAYGFNYTGSVPQLPWIPKTTAAVALRFLELDASIFYTPNQKAESHDEKTGDALPVESLSLSLSL
;
A
#
# COMPACT_ATOMS: atom_id res chain seq x y z
N MET A 1 -26.28 37.20 -16.93
CA MET A 1 -25.22 38.09 -17.43
C MET A 1 -24.93 39.16 -16.37
N LYS A 2 -23.67 39.24 -15.91
CA LYS A 2 -23.02 40.18 -14.95
C LYS A 2 -23.46 40.22 -13.47
N ARG A 3 -22.60 39.64 -12.62
CA ARG A 3 -22.00 40.14 -11.34
C ARG A 3 -20.90 39.11 -10.98
N GLY A 4 -19.73 39.41 -10.41
CA GLY A 4 -19.20 40.63 -9.81
C GLY A 4 -17.67 40.54 -9.66
N SER A 5 -17.12 41.53 -8.98
CA SER A 5 -15.72 41.94 -8.81
C SER A 5 -14.66 40.88 -8.48
N CYS A 6 -13.44 41.13 -8.98
CA CYS A 6 -12.19 40.86 -8.28
C CYS A 6 -11.28 42.10 -8.36
N PRO A 7 -10.96 42.78 -7.25
CA PRO A 7 -9.91 43.78 -7.22
C PRO A 7 -8.56 43.15 -6.85
N SER A 8 -7.61 43.36 -7.76
CA SER A 8 -6.18 43.61 -7.57
C SER A 8 -5.52 43.17 -6.26
N SER A 9 -4.58 42.23 -6.40
CA SER A 9 -3.54 41.88 -5.44
C SER A 9 -2.57 43.03 -5.19
N HIS A 10 -2.56 43.56 -3.97
CA HIS A 10 -1.43 44.29 -3.41
C HIS A 10 -0.84 43.45 -2.26
N ARG A 11 0.40 42.97 -2.43
CA ARG A 11 1.26 42.61 -1.29
C ARG A 11 2.66 43.11 -1.56
N ASN A 12 3.10 44.01 -0.70
CA ASN A 12 4.23 44.90 -0.87
C ASN A 12 5.58 44.18 -0.72
N HIS A 13 6.54 44.58 -1.56
CA HIS A 13 7.96 44.34 -1.35
C HIS A 13 8.50 45.35 -0.34
N ASN A 14 9.04 44.89 0.79
CA ASN A 14 9.96 45.69 1.58
C ASN A 14 11.35 45.06 1.50
N LYS A 15 12.31 45.87 1.04
CA LYS A 15 13.75 45.64 0.98
C LYS A 15 14.42 46.47 2.09
N ILE A 16 15.71 46.19 2.33
CA ILE A 16 16.76 46.92 3.09
C ILE A 16 17.16 46.10 4.34
N GLY A 17 18.41 45.73 4.61
CA GLY A 17 19.69 45.93 3.93
C GLY A 17 20.85 45.59 4.88
N ALA A 18 21.98 45.16 4.28
CA ALA A 18 23.36 45.13 4.81
C ALA A 18 23.69 44.23 6.03
N LYS A 19 24.64 43.31 5.84
CA LYS A 19 26.08 43.46 6.11
C LYS A 19 26.67 42.07 6.38
N GLY A 20 27.66 41.66 5.58
CA GLY A 20 28.43 40.45 5.85
C GLY A 20 29.25 40.58 7.13
N ASN A 21 29.60 39.43 7.73
CA ASN A 21 30.95 38.94 8.04
C ASN A 21 30.92 37.84 9.14
N SER A 22 31.89 36.91 9.08
CA SER A 22 32.31 35.88 10.07
C SER A 22 31.39 34.66 10.21
N SER A 23 31.83 33.45 10.54
CA SER A 23 33.12 32.81 10.87
C SER A 23 32.93 31.32 10.51
N GLU A 24 33.92 30.61 9.97
CA GLU A 24 34.77 29.68 10.72
C GLU A 24 34.01 28.46 11.31
N LEU A 25 34.27 27.32 10.66
CA LEU A 25 34.35 25.94 11.15
C LEU A 25 33.97 25.72 12.63
N LEU A 26 32.93 24.93 12.87
CA LEU A 26 32.91 23.93 13.94
C LEU A 26 32.13 22.70 13.47
N ASP A 27 32.79 21.56 13.61
CA ASP A 27 32.21 20.22 13.56
C ASP A 27 31.05 20.10 14.55
N ASP A 28 29.96 19.43 14.16
CA ASP A 28 29.19 18.66 15.14
C ASP A 28 28.39 17.56 14.44
N GLU A 29 28.92 16.35 14.63
CA GLU A 29 28.27 15.06 14.47
C GLU A 29 27.05 15.00 15.40
N ASN A 30 25.87 15.34 14.90
CA ASN A 30 24.58 14.89 15.46
C ASN A 30 23.42 15.34 14.56
N ASN A 31 23.05 14.49 13.59
CA ASN A 31 21.78 14.63 12.87
C ASN A 31 21.03 13.29 12.82
N PHE A 32 20.90 12.66 14.00
CA PHE A 32 20.08 11.46 14.21
C PHE A 32 18.65 11.79 14.69
N MET A 33 18.31 13.07 14.81
CA MET A 33 16.98 13.52 15.22
C MET A 33 16.36 14.46 14.19
N ASP A 34 16.12 13.93 12.99
CA ASP A 34 15.34 14.63 11.96
C ASP A 34 14.77 13.66 10.90
N ARG A 35 14.31 12.48 11.32
CA ARG A 35 13.70 11.51 10.38
C ARG A 35 12.17 11.56 10.40
N THR A 36 11.58 12.29 11.34
CA THR A 36 10.13 12.21 11.61
C THR A 36 9.37 13.51 11.30
N ASP A 37 10.05 14.63 10.97
CA ASP A 37 9.38 15.93 10.73
C ASP A 37 8.95 16.17 9.27
N TYR A 38 9.16 15.22 8.36
CA TYR A 38 8.89 15.39 6.94
C TYR A 38 7.72 14.54 6.44
N MET A 39 6.65 14.43 7.23
CA MET A 39 5.34 14.19 6.62
C MET A 39 5.05 15.42 5.77
N SER A 40 5.44 15.38 4.48
CA SER A 40 5.32 16.49 3.54
C SER A 40 3.91 17.10 3.61
N ASN A 41 3.77 18.17 4.41
CA ASN A 41 2.50 18.86 4.66
C ASN A 41 1.94 19.50 3.39
N SER A 42 2.69 19.44 2.29
CA SER A 42 2.28 19.79 0.93
C SER A 42 1.26 18.83 0.33
N SER A 43 1.14 17.59 0.83
CA SER A 43 0.19 16.61 0.28
C SER A 43 -1.21 16.71 0.91
N PRO A 44 -2.29 16.52 0.13
CA PRO A 44 -3.65 16.39 0.65
C PRO A 44 -3.71 15.40 1.82
N LEU A 45 -4.52 15.72 2.85
CA LEU A 45 -4.67 14.89 4.06
C LEU A 45 -4.89 13.41 3.72
N ARG A 46 -5.75 13.13 2.75
CA ARG A 46 -6.09 11.76 2.33
C ARG A 46 -4.87 10.98 1.82
N ILE A 47 -3.99 11.63 1.06
CA ILE A 47 -2.74 11.01 0.57
C ILE A 47 -1.79 10.73 1.75
N ARG A 48 -1.66 11.67 2.68
CA ARG A 48 -0.84 11.49 3.90
C ARG A 48 -1.34 10.31 4.74
N LEU A 49 -2.67 10.18 4.90
CA LEU A 49 -3.27 9.05 5.62
C LEU A 49 -2.97 7.71 4.95
N ILE A 50 -3.14 7.61 3.62
CA ILE A 50 -2.82 6.37 2.89
C ILE A 50 -1.33 6.02 3.03
N LYS A 51 -0.43 7.00 2.98
CA LYS A 51 1.01 6.77 3.19
C LYS A 51 1.30 6.24 4.59
N ALA A 52 0.66 6.79 5.61
CA ALA A 52 0.79 6.30 6.97
C ALA A 52 0.28 4.86 7.12
N LEU A 53 -0.87 4.53 6.53
CA LEU A 53 -1.43 3.19 6.54
C LEU A 53 -0.55 2.17 5.80
N LEU A 54 -0.02 2.53 4.62
CA LEU A 54 0.94 1.70 3.88
C LEU A 54 2.22 1.45 4.67
N THR A 55 2.72 2.48 5.38
CA THR A 55 3.89 2.34 6.26
C THR A 55 3.59 1.39 7.42
N LEU A 56 2.40 1.51 8.03
CA LEU A 56 1.98 0.62 9.12
C LEU A 56 1.85 -0.83 8.64
N LEU A 57 1.26 -1.02 7.45
CA LEU A 57 1.10 -2.33 6.84
C LEU A 57 2.46 -2.99 6.61
N GLU A 58 3.41 -2.27 6.01
CA GLU A 58 4.77 -2.78 5.76
C GLU A 58 5.45 -3.31 7.02
N VAL A 59 5.34 -2.57 8.13
CA VAL A 59 5.95 -2.95 9.42
C VAL A 59 5.19 -4.08 10.11
N SER A 60 3.90 -4.25 9.82
CA SER A 60 3.05 -5.24 10.47
C SER A 60 3.17 -6.64 9.84
N VAL A 61 3.51 -6.72 8.55
CA VAL A 61 3.69 -8.00 7.86
C VAL A 61 4.95 -8.72 8.37
N PRO A 62 4.85 -9.98 8.83
CA PRO A 62 6.00 -10.72 9.32
C PRO A 62 7.01 -10.96 8.21
N SER A 63 8.31 -10.96 8.55
CA SER A 63 9.39 -11.11 7.56
C SER A 63 9.32 -12.42 6.77
N GLU A 64 8.75 -13.46 7.38
CA GLU A 64 8.52 -14.78 6.82
C GLU A 64 7.46 -14.77 5.71
N ALA A 65 6.52 -13.81 5.75
CA ALA A 65 5.52 -13.62 4.72
C ALA A 65 6.06 -12.89 3.49
N LEU A 66 7.24 -12.29 3.57
CA LEU A 66 7.82 -11.52 2.47
C LEU A 66 8.79 -12.38 1.64
N HIS A 67 8.81 -12.13 0.34
CA HIS A 67 9.81 -12.73 -0.57
C HIS A 67 11.23 -12.28 -0.19
N SER A 68 12.23 -13.12 -0.47
CA SER A 68 13.65 -12.81 -0.19
C SER A 68 14.18 -11.60 -0.98
N SER A 69 13.47 -11.19 -2.04
CA SER A 69 13.72 -9.96 -2.78
C SER A 69 13.36 -8.69 -2.01
N TRP A 70 12.54 -8.77 -0.96
CA TRP A 70 12.18 -7.65 -0.08
C TRP A 70 13.27 -7.37 0.96
N THR A 71 14.45 -7.04 0.47
CA THR A 71 15.62 -6.73 1.29
C THR A 71 15.50 -5.35 1.97
N GLU A 72 16.36 -5.08 2.94
CA GLU A 72 16.42 -3.77 3.61
C GLU A 72 16.65 -2.61 2.63
N ASP A 73 17.50 -2.80 1.61
CA ASP A 73 17.74 -1.77 0.59
C ASP A 73 16.52 -1.56 -0.30
N ARG A 74 15.79 -2.64 -0.62
CA ARG A 74 14.52 -2.53 -1.34
C ARG A 74 13.48 -1.77 -0.52
N ARG A 75 13.36 -2.10 0.76
CA ARG A 75 12.44 -1.45 1.71
C ARG A 75 12.73 0.04 1.85
N LYS A 76 14.00 0.43 1.97
CA LYS A 76 14.43 1.84 1.98
C LYS A 76 14.03 2.56 0.70
N THR A 77 14.27 1.93 -0.46
CA THR A 77 13.92 2.50 -1.76
C THR A 77 12.41 2.69 -1.88
N TRP A 78 11.62 1.66 -1.57
CA TRP A 78 10.16 1.71 -1.58
C TRP A 78 9.61 2.75 -0.59
N GLY A 79 10.18 2.84 0.61
CA GLY A 79 9.80 3.84 1.61
C GLY A 79 10.07 5.27 1.12
N LEU A 80 11.19 5.50 0.44
CA LEU A 80 11.49 6.80 -0.17
C LEU A 80 10.51 7.13 -1.31
N GLU A 81 10.19 6.16 -2.17
CA GLU A 81 9.15 6.31 -3.21
C GLU A 81 7.80 6.67 -2.58
N LEU A 82 7.41 5.99 -1.50
CA LEU A 82 6.17 6.27 -0.76
C LEU A 82 6.18 7.70 -0.22
N GLN A 83 7.27 8.14 0.42
CA GLN A 83 7.38 9.49 0.97
C GLN A 83 7.40 10.58 -0.10
N ASN A 84 7.92 10.31 -1.30
CA ASN A 84 7.94 11.27 -2.40
C ASN A 84 6.66 11.23 -3.25
N CYS A 85 5.84 10.19 -3.11
CA CYS A 85 4.61 10.03 -3.86
C CYS A 85 3.58 11.12 -3.50
N SER A 86 3.07 11.78 -4.54
CA SER A 86 2.05 12.84 -4.45
C SER A 86 0.83 12.57 -5.36
N SER A 87 0.84 11.48 -6.12
CA SER A 87 -0.22 11.12 -7.06
C SER A 87 -0.94 9.84 -6.64
N ILE A 88 -2.22 9.73 -7.00
CA ILE A 88 -3.02 8.53 -6.71
C ILE A 88 -2.49 7.33 -7.49
N GLU A 89 -2.09 7.55 -8.74
CA GLU A 89 -1.45 6.53 -9.59
C GLU A 89 -0.19 5.96 -8.94
N GLY A 90 0.66 6.84 -8.40
CA GLY A 90 1.88 6.42 -7.72
C GLY A 90 1.57 5.63 -6.46
N LEU A 91 0.53 6.00 -5.71
CA LEU A 91 0.09 5.21 -4.54
C LEU A 91 -0.41 3.82 -4.93
N LEU A 92 -1.16 3.69 -6.02
CA LEU A 92 -1.56 2.38 -6.56
C LEU A 92 -0.35 1.55 -6.94
N GLN A 93 0.59 2.13 -7.68
CA GLN A 93 1.86 1.50 -8.03
C GLN A 93 2.59 0.98 -6.79
N ILE A 94 2.75 1.81 -5.78
CA ILE A 94 3.48 1.49 -4.54
C ILE A 94 2.77 0.39 -3.74
N LEU A 95 1.43 0.43 -3.68
CA LEU A 95 0.62 -0.64 -3.10
C LEU A 95 0.83 -1.96 -3.85
N THR A 96 0.72 -1.96 -5.18
CA THR A 96 0.94 -3.16 -6.01
C THR A 96 2.36 -3.70 -5.89
N GLN A 97 3.37 -2.84 -5.74
CA GLN A 97 4.73 -3.29 -5.46
C GLN A 97 4.83 -4.08 -4.16
N PHE A 98 4.19 -3.59 -3.09
CA PHE A 98 4.21 -4.23 -1.78
C PHE A 98 3.37 -5.50 -1.77
N GLU A 99 2.20 -5.48 -2.42
CA GLU A 99 1.36 -6.67 -2.65
C GLU A 99 2.17 -7.82 -3.27
N GLY A 100 2.90 -7.56 -4.36
CA GLY A 100 3.75 -8.56 -5.01
C GLY A 100 5.01 -8.96 -4.23
N ALA A 101 5.32 -8.27 -3.12
CA ALA A 101 6.39 -8.68 -2.21
C ALA A 101 5.91 -9.70 -1.17
N ILE A 102 4.60 -9.81 -0.95
CA ILE A 102 4.01 -10.78 -0.04
C ILE A 102 3.88 -12.12 -0.76
N LYS A 103 4.32 -13.19 -0.10
CA LYS A 103 4.21 -14.55 -0.64
C LYS A 103 2.75 -14.96 -0.71
N ARG A 104 2.38 -15.62 -1.82
CA ARG A 104 1.01 -16.06 -2.06
C ARG A 104 0.42 -16.96 -0.97
N ASP A 105 1.25 -17.73 -0.28
CA ASP A 105 0.84 -18.66 0.78
C ASP A 105 0.52 -17.97 2.12
N TYR A 106 0.71 -16.65 2.20
CA TYR A 106 0.30 -15.78 3.31
C TYR A 106 -0.92 -14.93 2.96
N LEU A 107 -1.51 -15.11 1.78
CA LEU A 107 -2.75 -14.45 1.37
C LEU A 107 -3.90 -15.45 1.35
N SER A 108 -5.10 -14.98 1.70
CA SER A 108 -6.33 -15.76 1.55
C SER A 108 -6.48 -16.32 0.13
N ALA A 109 -7.09 -17.50 0.01
CA ALA A 109 -7.35 -18.12 -1.29
C ALA A 109 -8.32 -17.28 -2.13
N ASP A 110 -9.24 -16.57 -1.49
CA ASP A 110 -10.28 -15.77 -2.15
C ASP A 110 -9.80 -14.38 -2.58
N PHE A 111 -8.59 -13.99 -2.17
CA PHE A 111 -7.98 -12.74 -2.62
C PHE A 111 -7.28 -12.94 -3.96
N GLU A 112 -7.67 -12.15 -4.95
CA GLU A 112 -7.03 -12.12 -6.26
C GLU A 112 -5.99 -11.00 -6.30
N THR A 113 -4.73 -11.38 -6.54
CA THR A 113 -3.63 -10.41 -6.68
C THR A 113 -3.77 -9.62 -7.98
N THR A 114 -3.14 -8.45 -8.03
CA THR A 114 -3.03 -7.64 -9.25
C THR A 114 -2.39 -8.43 -10.39
N GLU A 115 -1.38 -9.26 -10.10
CA GLU A 115 -0.78 -10.17 -11.09
C GLU A 115 -1.81 -11.17 -11.63
N GLU A 116 -2.55 -11.86 -10.74
CA GLU A 116 -3.57 -12.85 -11.11
C GLU A 116 -4.68 -12.20 -11.95
N LEU A 117 -5.17 -11.03 -11.53
CA LEU A 117 -6.21 -10.26 -12.24
C LEU A 117 -5.76 -9.82 -13.64
N LEU A 118 -4.50 -9.46 -13.81
CA LEU A 118 -3.95 -9.09 -15.12
C LEU A 118 -3.75 -10.32 -16.01
N CYS A 119 -3.38 -11.48 -15.47
CA CYS A 119 -3.30 -12.72 -16.24
C CYS A 119 -4.64 -13.13 -16.88
N TYR A 120 -5.78 -12.82 -16.26
CA TYR A 120 -7.10 -13.05 -16.88
C TYR A 120 -7.35 -12.16 -18.10
N CYS A 121 -6.75 -10.99 -18.13
CA CYS A 121 -6.86 -10.04 -19.24
C CYS A 121 -5.90 -10.40 -20.38
N ASP A 122 -4.71 -10.89 -20.02
CA ASP A 122 -3.68 -11.33 -20.95
C ASP A 122 -3.79 -12.84 -21.21
N SER A 123 -4.87 -13.26 -21.89
CA SER A 123 -4.95 -14.61 -22.48
C SER A 123 -3.94 -14.76 -23.63
N SER A 124 -2.65 -14.78 -23.30
CA SER A 124 -1.55 -15.27 -24.13
C SER A 124 -0.38 -15.67 -23.21
N ARG A 125 -0.35 -16.97 -22.86
CA ARG A 125 0.77 -17.68 -22.22
C ARG A 125 2.15 -17.15 -22.62
N GLY A 126 2.99 -16.95 -21.62
CA GLY A 126 4.44 -17.18 -21.74
C GLY A 126 5.33 -15.98 -21.49
N ALA A 127 5.50 -15.59 -20.23
CA ALA A 127 6.78 -15.07 -19.77
C ALA A 127 7.01 -15.55 -18.33
N ALA A 128 8.14 -16.18 -18.14
CA ALA A 128 8.54 -16.81 -16.91
C ALA A 128 8.56 -15.84 -15.72
N TYR A 129 8.14 -16.36 -14.58
CA TYR A 129 8.47 -15.95 -13.22
C TYR A 129 9.79 -15.16 -13.17
N GLY A 130 9.66 -13.85 -13.00
CA GLY A 130 10.76 -12.93 -13.02
C GLY A 130 10.21 -11.54 -12.86
N PHE A 131 9.88 -11.18 -11.62
CA PHE A 131 9.53 -9.83 -11.23
C PHE A 131 10.78 -8.94 -11.33
N ASN A 132 11.18 -8.69 -12.58
CA ASN A 132 12.33 -7.90 -12.93
C ASN A 132 11.86 -6.45 -13.00
N TYR A 133 11.98 -5.76 -11.87
CA TYR A 133 11.58 -4.37 -11.66
C TYR A 133 12.47 -3.38 -12.42
N THR A 134 12.35 -3.32 -13.74
CA THR A 134 12.98 -2.26 -14.56
C THR A 134 11.98 -1.37 -15.29
N GLY A 135 10.69 -1.41 -14.90
CA GLY A 135 9.63 -0.60 -15.51
C GLY A 135 8.52 -0.19 -14.54
N SER A 136 7.50 0.50 -15.08
CA SER A 136 6.25 0.79 -14.36
C SER A 136 5.57 -0.51 -13.97
N VAL A 137 5.24 -0.65 -12.69
CA VAL A 137 4.46 -1.78 -12.16
C VAL A 137 3.12 -1.80 -12.88
N PRO A 138 2.67 -2.98 -13.35
CA PRO A 138 1.43 -3.05 -14.10
C PRO A 138 0.25 -2.72 -13.17
N GLN A 139 -0.68 -1.92 -13.67
CA GLN A 139 -1.86 -1.48 -12.93
C GLN A 139 -3.10 -2.04 -13.59
N LEU A 140 -4.12 -2.33 -12.78
CA LEU A 140 -5.42 -2.80 -13.27
C LEU A 140 -6.12 -1.65 -14.02
N PRO A 141 -6.35 -1.77 -15.34
CA PRO A 141 -6.81 -0.65 -16.16
C PRO A 141 -8.23 -0.17 -15.84
N TRP A 142 -9.04 -1.00 -15.17
CA TRP A 142 -10.39 -0.65 -14.73
C TRP A 142 -10.45 -0.01 -13.35
N ILE A 143 -9.35 0.00 -12.57
CA ILE A 143 -9.36 0.62 -11.25
C ILE A 143 -9.46 2.14 -11.38
N PRO A 144 -10.46 2.79 -10.75
CA PRO A 144 -10.56 4.23 -10.77
C PRO A 144 -9.37 4.88 -10.06
N LYS A 145 -8.80 5.94 -10.67
CA LYS A 145 -7.68 6.71 -10.09
C LYS A 145 -8.17 7.67 -8.99
N THR A 146 -8.74 7.10 -7.93
CA THR A 146 -9.31 7.83 -6.79
C THR A 146 -8.70 7.33 -5.48
N THR A 147 -8.62 8.19 -4.46
CA THR A 147 -8.13 7.77 -3.14
C THR A 147 -8.99 6.67 -2.51
N ALA A 148 -10.30 6.65 -2.80
CA ALA A 148 -11.20 5.61 -2.31
C ALA A 148 -10.84 4.25 -2.91
N ALA A 149 -10.50 4.19 -4.20
CA ALA A 149 -10.07 2.94 -4.84
C ALA A 149 -8.76 2.42 -4.24
N VAL A 150 -7.79 3.29 -3.96
CA VAL A 150 -6.54 2.91 -3.26
C VAL A 150 -6.86 2.37 -1.87
N ALA A 151 -7.72 3.06 -1.12
CA ALA A 151 -8.11 2.64 0.23
C ALA A 151 -8.82 1.29 0.23
N LEU A 152 -9.72 1.07 -0.73
CA LEU A 152 -10.43 -0.21 -0.87
C LEU A 152 -9.47 -1.36 -1.19
N ARG A 153 -8.55 -1.17 -2.16
CA ARG A 153 -7.56 -2.23 -2.44
C ARG A 153 -6.59 -2.45 -1.29
N PHE A 154 -6.21 -1.39 -0.58
CA PHE A 154 -5.43 -1.52 0.64
C PHE A 154 -6.16 -2.36 1.70
N LEU A 155 -7.43 -2.06 1.98
CA LEU A 155 -8.22 -2.77 2.99
C LEU A 155 -8.46 -4.23 2.61
N GLU A 156 -8.71 -4.49 1.34
CA GLU A 156 -8.88 -5.85 0.82
C GLU A 156 -7.59 -6.67 0.96
N LEU A 157 -6.43 -6.07 0.63
CA LEU A 157 -5.13 -6.68 0.84
C LEU A 157 -4.87 -6.93 2.33
N ASP A 158 -5.01 -5.91 3.18
CA ASP A 158 -4.78 -6.01 4.63
C ASP A 158 -5.62 -7.12 5.27
N ALA A 159 -6.90 -7.21 4.90
CA ALA A 159 -7.80 -8.27 5.37
C ALA A 159 -7.43 -9.67 4.86
N SER A 160 -6.71 -9.77 3.75
CA SER A 160 -6.32 -11.05 3.15
C SER A 160 -5.04 -11.64 3.75
N ILE A 161 -4.26 -10.87 4.51
CA ILE A 161 -2.94 -11.29 5.01
C ILE A 161 -3.08 -12.14 6.27
N PHE A 162 -2.43 -13.30 6.26
CA PHE A 162 -2.20 -14.11 7.46
C PHE A 162 -0.98 -13.59 8.22
N TYR A 163 -1.20 -12.75 9.22
CA TYR A 163 -0.16 -12.19 10.09
C TYR A 163 0.44 -13.22 11.05
N THR A 164 -0.28 -14.29 11.34
CA THR A 164 0.17 -15.37 12.23
C THR A 164 -0.08 -16.75 11.60
N PRO A 165 0.74 -17.76 11.91
CA PRO A 165 0.55 -19.12 11.39
C PRO A 165 -0.81 -19.75 11.74
N ASN A 166 -1.41 -19.36 12.88
CA ASN A 166 -2.68 -19.92 13.34
C ASN A 166 -3.87 -19.47 12.47
N GLN A 167 -3.86 -18.22 11.99
CA GLN A 167 -4.91 -17.70 11.10
C GLN A 167 -5.00 -18.49 9.79
N LYS A 168 -3.87 -19.02 9.33
CA LYS A 168 -3.80 -19.87 8.14
C LYS A 168 -4.46 -21.24 8.37
N ALA A 169 -4.25 -21.86 9.54
CA ALA A 169 -4.86 -23.15 9.86
C ALA A 169 -6.39 -23.07 9.98
N GLU A 170 -6.90 -22.02 10.63
CA GLU A 170 -8.34 -21.78 10.80
C GLU A 170 -9.06 -21.56 9.46
N SER A 171 -8.43 -20.83 8.51
CA SER A 171 -9.01 -20.59 7.18
C SER A 171 -9.20 -21.85 6.33
N HIS A 172 -8.43 -22.91 6.60
CA HIS A 172 -8.55 -24.18 5.88
C HIS A 172 -9.62 -25.09 6.50
N ASP A 173 -9.92 -24.94 7.79
CA ASP A 173 -10.88 -25.79 8.50
C ASP A 173 -12.34 -25.36 8.30
N GLU A 174 -12.61 -24.09 8.00
CA GLU A 174 -13.98 -23.63 7.70
C GLU A 174 -14.59 -24.26 6.44
N LYS A 175 -13.75 -24.78 5.52
CA LYS A 175 -14.23 -25.49 4.33
C LYS A 175 -14.61 -26.95 4.58
N THR A 176 -14.45 -27.43 5.82
CA THR A 176 -14.74 -28.81 6.23
C THR A 176 -15.80 -28.87 7.34
N GLY A 177 -16.70 -27.88 7.38
CA GLY A 177 -17.67 -27.70 8.46
C GLY A 177 -19.15 -27.82 8.10
N ASP A 178 -19.52 -28.11 6.84
CA ASP A 178 -20.92 -28.28 6.43
C ASP A 178 -21.18 -29.69 5.87
N ALA A 179 -21.23 -30.65 6.79
CA ALA A 179 -21.99 -31.89 6.61
C ALA A 179 -22.74 -32.17 7.91
N LEU A 180 -23.87 -31.48 8.10
CA LEU A 180 -24.84 -31.86 9.12
C LEU A 180 -25.25 -33.32 8.89
N PRO A 181 -25.20 -34.21 9.91
CA PRO A 181 -25.77 -35.53 9.77
C PRO A 181 -27.29 -35.36 9.70
N VAL A 182 -27.87 -35.76 8.58
CA VAL A 182 -29.32 -35.98 8.47
C VAL A 182 -29.64 -37.12 9.45
N GLU A 183 -30.10 -36.78 10.66
CA GLU A 183 -30.70 -37.75 11.56
C GLU A 183 -31.94 -38.33 10.88
N SER A 184 -31.81 -39.57 10.44
CA SER A 184 -32.91 -40.40 9.97
C SER A 184 -33.79 -40.78 11.15
N LEU A 185 -34.78 -39.95 11.47
CA LEU A 185 -35.89 -40.37 12.32
C LEU A 185 -36.80 -41.32 11.52
N SER A 186 -36.44 -42.61 11.50
CA SER A 186 -37.39 -43.67 11.16
C SER A 186 -38.33 -43.87 12.34
N LEU A 187 -39.45 -43.16 12.34
CA LEU A 187 -40.59 -43.55 13.19
C LEU A 187 -41.29 -44.74 12.54
N SER A 188 -40.89 -45.95 12.97
CA SER A 188 -41.68 -47.15 12.76
C SER A 188 -42.87 -47.14 13.72
N LEU A 189 -44.04 -46.77 13.21
CA LEU A 189 -45.32 -47.04 13.89
C LEU A 189 -45.79 -48.44 13.46
N SER A 190 -45.61 -49.40 14.36
CA SER A 190 -46.32 -50.68 14.36
C SER A 190 -46.74 -51.00 15.80
N LEU A 191 -47.96 -50.60 16.16
CA LEU A 191 -48.99 -51.36 16.90
C LEU A 191 -50.16 -50.44 17.25
#